data_AF-A0A2E0CK90-F1
#
_entry.id   AF-A0A2E0CK90-F1
#
_cell.length_a   1.000
_cell.length_b   1.000
_cell.length_c   1.000
_cell.angle_alpha   90.00
_cell.angle_beta   90.00
_cell.angle_gamma   90.00
#
_symmetry.space_group_name_H-M   'P 1'
#
loop_
_entity.id
_entity.type
_entity.pdbx_description
1 polymer ?
#
loop_
_entity_poly.entity_id
_entity_poly.type
_entity_poly.pdbx_seq_one_letter_code
_entity_poly.pdbx_strand_id
1 'polypeptide(L)'
;MKVFFDVDYTILGLDNSLRPGTKETFQKLLNDGHSIYIWSGMGERWEVIEEHDLKKYISGVYEKPKDNFDKKFKELKVPVVPDFVIDDYPEVVAHFGGLWVQPFFFQRNKDDAMATIYEVITEVAATKTSSNKHYKPKGTILPLF
;
A
#
# COMPACT_ATOMS: atom_id res chain seq x y z
N MET A 1 7.16 4.40 -10.13
CA MET A 1 7.07 4.96 -8.75
C MET A 1 7.42 3.87 -7.74
N LYS A 2 7.87 4.24 -6.55
CA LYS A 2 8.13 3.35 -5.41
C LYS A 2 6.86 3.26 -4.57
N VAL A 3 6.05 2.24 -4.83
CA VAL A 3 4.73 2.05 -4.25
C VAL A 3 4.83 1.13 -3.04
N PHE A 4 4.36 1.60 -1.89
CA PHE A 4 4.38 0.86 -0.63
C PHE A 4 2.98 0.34 -0.34
N PHE A 5 2.85 -0.96 -0.13
CA PHE A 5 1.61 -1.63 0.24
C PHE A 5 1.65 -2.05 1.69
N ASP A 6 0.66 -1.62 2.45
CA ASP A 6 0.33 -2.26 3.71
C ASP A 6 -0.11 -3.71 3.51
N VAL A 7 -0.01 -4.51 4.59
CA VAL A 7 -0.27 -5.95 4.58
C VAL A 7 -1.65 -6.26 5.15
N ASP A 8 -1.79 -6.12 6.47
CA ASP A 8 -2.98 -6.57 7.20
C ASP A 8 -4.18 -5.71 6.83
N TYR A 9 -5.26 -6.34 6.37
CA TYR A 9 -6.47 -5.67 5.91
C TYR A 9 -6.31 -4.79 4.68
N THR A 10 -5.11 -4.69 4.10
CA THR A 10 -4.89 -4.03 2.82
C THR A 10 -4.83 -5.06 1.69
N ILE A 11 -3.87 -5.98 1.75
CA ILE A 11 -3.74 -7.11 0.80
C ILE A 11 -4.01 -8.48 1.44
N LEU A 12 -4.08 -8.57 2.78
CA LEU A 12 -4.26 -9.82 3.51
C LEU A 12 -5.48 -9.78 4.42
N GLY A 13 -6.35 -10.78 4.32
CA GLY A 13 -7.53 -10.95 5.18
C GLY A 13 -7.24 -11.60 6.53
N LEU A 14 -8.24 -11.60 7.42
CA LEU A 14 -8.18 -12.27 8.74
C LEU A 14 -8.00 -13.79 8.63
N ASP A 15 -8.51 -14.37 7.53
CA ASP A 15 -8.43 -15.79 7.19
C ASP A 15 -7.16 -16.16 6.43
N ASN A 16 -6.17 -15.25 6.41
CA ASN A 16 -4.95 -15.38 5.62
C ASN A 16 -5.21 -15.48 4.10
N SER A 17 -6.39 -15.04 3.63
CA SER A 17 -6.64 -14.94 2.20
C SER A 17 -5.96 -13.71 1.62
N LEU A 18 -5.35 -13.87 0.44
CA LEU A 18 -4.83 -12.74 -0.31
C LEU A 18 -6.00 -12.01 -0.99
N ARG A 19 -6.01 -10.67 -0.92
CA ARG A 19 -7.04 -9.85 -1.56
C ARG A 19 -7.10 -10.16 -3.06
N PRO A 20 -8.30 -10.41 -3.62
CA PRO A 20 -8.44 -10.75 -5.03
C PRO A 20 -7.75 -9.73 -5.95
N GLY A 21 -7.02 -10.23 -6.95
CA GLY A 21 -6.31 -9.41 -7.92
C GLY A 21 -4.91 -8.93 -7.49
N THR A 22 -4.46 -9.22 -6.25
CA THR A 22 -3.16 -8.69 -5.76
C THR A 22 -1.98 -9.02 -6.68
N LYS A 23 -1.81 -10.29 -7.05
CA LYS A 23 -0.70 -10.71 -7.95
C LYS A 23 -0.82 -10.11 -9.35
N GLU A 24 -2.03 -9.99 -9.87
CA GLU A 24 -2.28 -9.40 -11.18
C GLU A 24 -1.95 -7.91 -11.19
N THR A 25 -2.44 -7.16 -10.20
CA THR A 25 -2.12 -5.75 -10.02
C THR A 25 -0.62 -5.55 -9.83
N PHE A 26 0.03 -6.38 -9.01
CA PHE A 26 1.47 -6.30 -8.82
C PHE A 26 2.23 -6.51 -10.14
N GLN A 27 1.86 -7.53 -10.91
CA GLN A 27 2.48 -7.77 -12.21
C GLN A 27 2.29 -6.58 -13.17
N LYS A 28 1.08 -6.01 -13.23
CA LYS A 28 0.81 -4.84 -14.07
C LYS A 28 1.66 -3.64 -13.66
N LEU A 29 1.75 -3.35 -12.36
CA LEU A 29 2.59 -2.27 -11.83
C LEU A 29 4.07 -2.47 -12.17
N LEU A 30 4.59 -3.69 -12.11
CA LEU A 30 5.98 -3.97 -12.52
C LEU A 30 6.21 -3.79 -14.02
N ASN A 31 5.25 -4.22 -14.84
CA ASN A 31 5.31 -4.03 -16.29
C ASN A 31 5.34 -2.55 -16.67
N ASP A 32 4.64 -1.72 -15.89
CA ASP A 32 4.62 -0.26 -16.03
C ASP A 32 5.88 0.43 -15.42
N GLY A 33 6.84 -0.34 -14.91
CA GLY A 33 8.11 0.16 -14.38
C GLY A 33 8.03 0.71 -12.95
N HIS A 34 7.00 0.35 -12.18
CA HIS A 34 6.93 0.64 -10.75
C HIS A 34 7.75 -0.37 -9.93
N SER A 35 8.18 0.06 -8.74
CA SER A 35 8.79 -0.82 -7.75
C SER A 35 7.82 -0.98 -6.59
N ILE A 36 7.58 -2.21 -6.16
CA ILE A 36 6.60 -2.54 -5.12
C ILE A 36 7.36 -2.86 -3.84
N TYR A 37 6.94 -2.26 -2.74
CA TYR A 37 7.49 -2.50 -1.41
C TYR A 37 6.37 -2.91 -0.47
N ILE A 38 6.69 -3.82 0.44
CA ILE A 38 5.77 -4.28 1.48
C ILE A 38 6.08 -3.52 2.76
N TRP A 39 5.05 -3.01 3.42
CA TRP A 39 5.22 -2.07 4.52
C TRP A 39 4.21 -2.29 5.63
N SER A 40 4.61 -2.91 6.74
CA SER A 40 3.67 -3.31 7.79
C SER A 40 3.97 -2.64 9.13
N GLY A 41 2.92 -2.34 9.90
CA GLY A 41 3.05 -1.87 11.29
C GLY A 41 3.37 -2.99 12.29
N MET A 42 3.45 -4.24 11.82
CA MET A 42 3.69 -5.45 12.63
C MET A 42 5.12 -6.00 12.45
N GLY A 43 6.03 -5.23 11.85
CA GLY A 43 7.38 -5.67 11.49
C GLY A 43 7.48 -6.17 10.05
N GLU A 44 8.62 -6.77 9.69
CA GLU A 44 8.81 -7.34 8.35
C GLU A 44 7.98 -8.62 8.19
N ARG A 45 7.04 -8.63 7.23
CA ARG A 45 6.05 -9.70 7.02
C ARG A 45 6.51 -10.77 6.02
N TRP A 46 7.74 -11.25 6.15
CA TRP A 46 8.32 -12.22 5.20
C TRP A 46 7.49 -13.50 5.08
N GLU A 47 6.88 -13.95 6.17
CA GLU A 47 6.02 -15.13 6.20
C GLU A 47 4.85 -15.03 5.22
N VAL A 48 4.20 -13.87 5.13
CA VAL A 48 3.09 -13.60 4.19
C VAL A 48 3.61 -13.62 2.75
N ILE A 49 4.79 -13.05 2.52
CA ILE A 49 5.41 -12.98 1.19
C ILE A 49 5.78 -14.36 0.67
N GLU A 50 6.29 -15.23 1.54
CA GLU A 50 6.65 -16.60 1.19
C GLU A 50 5.42 -17.47 0.98
N GLU A 51 4.45 -17.44 1.90
CA GLU A 51 3.24 -18.25 1.83
C GLU A 51 2.41 -17.96 0.56
N HIS A 52 2.35 -16.70 0.15
CA HIS A 52 1.60 -16.29 -1.04
C HIS A 52 2.45 -16.17 -2.31
N ASP A 53 3.72 -16.59 -2.33
CA ASP A 53 4.60 -16.49 -3.51
C ASP A 53 4.64 -15.05 -4.08
N LEU A 54 4.84 -14.06 -3.21
CA LEU A 54 4.89 -12.65 -3.57
C LEU A 54 6.32 -12.14 -3.85
N LYS A 55 7.35 -12.93 -3.47
CA LYS A 55 8.76 -12.52 -3.52
C LYS A 55 9.21 -12.00 -4.89
N LYS A 56 8.71 -12.59 -5.98
CA LYS A 56 9.04 -12.19 -7.35
C LYS A 56 8.49 -10.82 -7.76
N TYR A 57 7.53 -10.28 -7.00
CA TYR A 57 6.89 -9.02 -7.34
C TYR A 57 7.44 -7.81 -6.57
N ILE A 58 8.21 -8.03 -5.51
CA ILE A 58 8.55 -6.98 -4.55
C ILE A 58 10.04 -6.65 -4.57
N SER A 59 10.35 -5.40 -4.23
CA SER A 59 11.70 -4.84 -4.14
C SER A 59 12.21 -4.78 -2.69
N GLY A 60 11.34 -4.95 -1.69
CA GLY A 60 11.72 -4.97 -0.28
C GLY A 60 10.52 -5.15 0.65
N VAL A 61 10.80 -5.55 1.89
CA VAL A 61 9.84 -5.71 2.99
C VAL A 61 10.38 -4.90 4.17
N TYR A 62 9.57 -4.01 4.75
CA TYR A 62 9.99 -3.11 5.80
C TYR A 62 8.90 -2.92 6.87
N GLU A 63 9.32 -2.54 8.06
CA GLU A 63 8.41 -2.02 9.08
C GLU A 63 8.03 -0.56 8.77
N LYS A 64 6.76 -0.21 9.02
CA LYS A 64 6.24 1.16 8.88
C LYS A 64 6.09 1.86 10.23
N PRO A 65 6.33 3.17 10.30
CA PRO A 65 6.02 3.94 11.50
C PRO A 65 4.49 3.97 11.70
N LYS A 66 4.04 3.69 12.92
CA LYS A 66 2.60 3.72 13.30
C LYS A 66 2.14 5.06 13.88
N ASP A 67 3.09 5.87 14.33
CA ASP A 67 2.89 7.21 14.87
C ASP A 67 4.18 8.01 14.66
N ASN A 68 4.17 9.31 15.00
CA ASN A 68 5.36 10.18 14.95
C ASN A 68 6.16 9.97 13.66
N PHE A 69 5.45 9.95 12.53
CA PHE A 69 5.89 9.34 11.28
C PHE A 69 7.30 9.76 10.88
N ASP A 70 7.63 11.06 10.92
CA ASP A 70 8.94 11.56 10.51
C ASP A 70 10.09 11.14 11.42
N LYS A 71 9.84 11.04 12.74
CA LYS A 71 10.84 10.61 13.70
C LYS A 71 11.09 9.10 13.55
N LYS A 72 10.02 8.31 13.59
CA LYS A 72 10.13 6.84 13.51
C LYS A 72 10.60 6.35 12.15
N PHE A 73 10.24 7.03 11.06
CA PHE A 73 10.75 6.70 9.72
C PHE A 73 12.29 6.77 9.66
N LYS A 74 12.90 7.77 10.31
CA LYS A 74 14.37 7.89 10.42
C LYS A 74 14.98 6.78 11.27
N GLU A 75 14.30 6.38 12.34
CA GLU A 75 14.76 5.31 13.25
C GLU A 75 14.71 3.92 12.59
N LEU A 76 13.66 3.66 11.79
CA LEU A 76 13.45 2.40 11.07
C LEU A 76 14.41 2.20 9.90
N LYS A 77 15.19 3.22 9.52
CA LYS A 77 16.21 3.17 8.45
C LYS A 77 15.69 2.56 7.13
N VAL A 78 14.42 2.80 6.81
CA VAL A 78 13.85 2.40 5.53
C VAL A 78 14.68 3.09 4.43
N PRO A 79 15.31 2.33 3.51
CA PRO A 79 16.32 2.88 2.60
C PRO A 79 15.73 3.78 1.51
N VAL A 80 14.40 3.84 1.44
CA VAL A 80 13.64 4.41 0.35
C VAL A 80 12.42 5.15 0.91
N VAL A 81 12.25 6.41 0.51
CA VAL A 81 11.03 7.18 0.78
C VAL A 81 9.92 6.74 -0.19
N PRO A 82 8.68 6.44 0.29
CA PRO A 82 7.57 6.11 -0.59
C PRO A 82 7.21 7.26 -1.53
N ASP A 83 6.94 6.93 -2.80
CA ASP A 83 6.29 7.87 -3.74
C ASP A 83 4.77 7.81 -3.60
N PHE A 84 4.24 6.65 -3.18
CA PHE A 84 2.81 6.39 -3.07
C PHE A 84 2.56 5.26 -2.06
N VAL A 85 1.59 5.43 -1.17
CA VAL A 85 1.22 4.43 -0.15
C VAL A 85 -0.20 3.91 -0.37
N ILE A 86 -0.39 2.60 -0.22
CA ILE A 86 -1.70 1.94 -0.15
C ILE A 86 -1.88 1.40 1.26
N ASP A 87 -2.90 1.88 1.96
CA ASP A 87 -3.12 1.55 3.38
C ASP A 87 -4.61 1.61 3.72
N ASP A 88 -5.04 0.77 4.65
CA ASP A 88 -6.37 0.83 5.24
C ASP A 88 -6.47 1.87 6.38
N TYR A 89 -5.34 2.37 6.88
CA TYR A 89 -5.28 3.49 7.83
C TYR A 89 -5.14 4.84 7.11
N PRO A 90 -6.17 5.71 7.15
CA PRO A 90 -6.15 6.96 6.38
C PRO A 90 -5.06 7.94 6.83
N GLU A 91 -4.63 7.90 8.10
CA GLU A 91 -3.58 8.77 8.63
C GLU A 91 -2.21 8.51 7.99
N VAL A 92 -1.88 7.23 7.76
CA VAL A 92 -0.63 6.84 7.09
C VAL A 92 -0.65 7.36 5.65
N VAL A 93 -1.76 7.15 4.94
CA VAL A 93 -1.94 7.64 3.57
C VAL A 93 -1.87 9.16 3.51
N ALA A 94 -2.52 9.85 4.44
CA ALA A 94 -2.54 11.31 4.49
C ALA A 94 -1.13 11.90 4.72
N HIS A 95 -0.33 11.27 5.58
CA HIS A 95 1.04 11.71 5.86
C HIS A 95 1.98 11.50 4.68
N PHE A 96 1.99 10.29 4.10
CA PHE A 96 2.96 9.91 3.06
C PHE A 96 2.49 10.22 1.63
N GLY A 97 1.18 10.40 1.44
CA GLY A 97 0.54 10.53 0.14
C GLY A 97 0.22 9.16 -0.47
N GLY A 98 -0.98 9.00 -1.02
CA GLY A 98 -1.39 7.69 -1.52
C GLY A 98 -2.89 7.51 -1.69
N LEU A 99 -3.32 6.25 -1.66
CA LEU A 99 -4.72 5.84 -1.74
C LEU A 99 -5.11 5.10 -0.46
N TRP A 100 -6.13 5.61 0.21
CA TRP A 100 -6.79 4.89 1.30
C TRP A 100 -7.72 3.83 0.73
N VAL A 101 -7.66 2.63 1.26
CA VAL A 101 -8.55 1.53 0.86
C VAL A 101 -9.39 1.05 2.02
N GLN A 102 -10.57 0.52 1.72
CA GLN A 102 -11.37 -0.12 2.76
C GLN A 102 -10.68 -1.39 3.26
N PRO A 103 -10.73 -1.65 4.60
CA PRO A 103 -10.22 -2.88 5.19
C PRO A 103 -10.80 -4.14 4.53
N PHE A 104 -9.91 -5.04 4.15
CA PHE A 104 -10.18 -6.35 3.58
C PHE A 104 -10.14 -7.40 4.69
N PHE A 105 -11.29 -7.73 5.28
CA PHE A 105 -11.35 -8.74 6.34
C PHE A 105 -11.45 -10.17 5.83
N PHE A 106 -12.24 -10.39 4.77
CA PHE A 106 -12.52 -11.70 4.17
C PHE A 106 -12.79 -11.53 2.69
N GLN A 107 -12.60 -12.60 1.92
CA GLN A 107 -12.97 -12.62 0.51
C GLN A 107 -14.47 -12.29 0.32
N ARG A 108 -14.76 -11.40 -0.63
CA ARG A 108 -16.12 -11.00 -1.00
C ARG A 108 -16.34 -11.24 -2.49
N ASN A 109 -17.58 -11.50 -2.89
CA ASN A 109 -17.96 -11.71 -4.29
C ASN A 109 -17.66 -10.48 -5.19
N LYS A 110 -17.56 -9.29 -4.59
CA LYS A 110 -17.21 -8.04 -5.26
C LYS A 110 -16.20 -7.29 -4.40
N ASP A 111 -14.92 -7.50 -4.67
CA ASP A 111 -13.82 -6.66 -4.20
C ASP A 111 -13.00 -6.25 -5.43
N ASP A 112 -13.07 -4.98 -5.77
CA ASP A 112 -12.43 -4.35 -6.92
C ASP A 112 -11.33 -3.37 -6.50
N ALA A 113 -10.92 -3.39 -5.23
CA ALA A 113 -9.98 -2.42 -4.72
C ALA A 113 -8.61 -2.56 -5.39
N MET A 114 -8.15 -3.78 -5.67
CA MET A 114 -6.87 -3.99 -6.38
C MET A 114 -6.88 -3.44 -7.81
N ALA A 115 -8.04 -3.44 -8.48
CA ALA A 115 -8.21 -2.81 -9.79
C ALA A 115 -8.21 -1.27 -9.65
N THR A 116 -8.95 -0.75 -8.67
CA THR A 116 -8.98 0.69 -8.36
C THR A 116 -7.60 1.22 -7.98
N ILE A 117 -6.82 0.46 -7.19
CA ILE A 117 -5.45 0.80 -6.82
C ILE A 117 -4.58 0.95 -8.07
N TYR A 118 -4.66 0.00 -9.01
CA TYR A 118 -3.92 0.06 -10.26
C TYR A 118 -4.28 1.33 -11.05
N GLU A 119 -5.57 1.58 -11.28
CA GLU A 119 -6.04 2.74 -12.03
C GLU A 119 -5.55 4.07 -11.44
N VAL A 120 -5.65 4.22 -10.11
CA VAL A 120 -5.21 5.43 -9.40
C VAL A 120 -3.70 5.60 -9.47
N ILE A 121 -2.92 4.52 -9.30
CA ILE A 121 -1.46 4.59 -9.41
C ILE A 121 -1.06 5.03 -10.82
N THR A 122 -1.69 4.49 -11.86
CA THR A 122 -1.42 4.88 -13.26
C THR A 122 -1.80 6.34 -13.51
N GLU A 123 -2.95 6.81 -13.02
CA GLU A 123 -3.39 8.21 -13.13
C GLU A 123 -2.39 9.16 -12.43
N VAL A 124 -1.98 8.84 -11.20
CA VAL A 124 -1.03 9.64 -10.43
C VAL A 124 0.37 9.62 -11.05
N ALA A 125 0.80 8.48 -11.62
CA ALA A 125 2.08 8.40 -12.32
C ALA A 125 2.13 9.40 -13.49
N ALA A 126 1.04 9.48 -14.26
CA ALA A 126 0.90 10.31 -15.44
C ALA A 126 0.64 11.79 -15.12
N THR A 127 -0.21 12.08 -14.12
CA THR A 127 -0.75 13.44 -13.88
C THR A 127 -0.31 14.07 -12.57
N LYS A 128 0.37 13.29 -11.70
CA LYS A 128 0.74 13.67 -10.32
C LYS A 128 -0.44 13.89 -9.36
N THR A 129 -1.66 13.55 -9.77
CA THR A 129 -2.86 13.66 -8.94
C THR A 129 -3.89 12.58 -9.31
N SER A 130 -4.99 12.50 -8.57
CA SER A 130 -6.15 11.68 -8.91
C SER A 130 -7.43 12.33 -8.42
N SER A 131 -8.49 12.18 -9.19
CA SER A 131 -9.85 12.61 -8.79
C SER A 131 -10.54 11.61 -7.85
N ASN A 132 -9.92 10.46 -7.57
CA ASN A 132 -10.48 9.46 -6.66
C ASN A 132 -10.65 10.05 -5.25
N LYS A 133 -11.86 9.95 -4.69
CA LYS A 133 -12.19 10.52 -3.36
C LYS A 133 -11.33 9.98 -2.21
N HIS A 134 -10.75 8.79 -2.37
CA HIS A 134 -9.89 8.15 -1.39
C HIS A 134 -8.39 8.44 -1.62
N TYR A 135 -8.03 9.04 -2.75
CA TYR A 135 -6.69 9.59 -2.93
C TYR A 135 -6.45 10.74 -1.94
N LYS A 136 -5.24 10.79 -1.39
CA LYS A 136 -4.78 11.82 -0.46
C LYS A 136 -3.42 12.32 -0.95
N PRO A 137 -3.31 13.58 -1.37
CA PRO A 137 -2.02 14.22 -1.55
C PRO A 137 -1.20 14.16 -0.26
N LYS A 138 0.12 14.11 -0.39
CA LYS A 138 1.04 14.07 0.75
C LYS A 138 0.81 15.28 1.68
N GLY A 139 0.70 15.03 2.99
CA GLY A 139 0.44 16.05 4.00
C GLY A 139 -1.04 16.49 4.07
N THR A 140 -1.97 15.66 3.59
CA THR A 140 -3.41 15.95 3.73
C THR A 140 -3.76 16.06 5.22
N ILE A 141 -4.47 17.11 5.60
CA ILE A 141 -5.00 17.25 6.96
C ILE A 141 -6.36 16.53 7.00
N LEU A 142 -6.46 15.49 7.82
CA LEU A 142 -7.72 14.80 8.07
C LEU A 142 -8.54 15.60 9.09
N PRO A 143 -9.88 15.63 8.96
CA PRO A 143 -10.73 16.25 9.96
C PRO A 143 -10.54 15.53 11.31
N LEU A 144 -10.38 16.33 12.38
CA LEU A 144 -10.51 15.84 13.75
C LEU A 144 -11.98 15.45 13.93
N PHE A 145 -12.23 14.16 14.20
CA PHE A 145 -13.56 13.68 14.58
C PHE A 145 -13.92 14.15 15.99
#